data_AF-G8ZKB4-F1
#
_entry.id   AF-G8ZKB4-F1
#
_cell.length_a   1.000
_cell.length_b   1.000
_cell.length_c   1.000
_cell.angle_alpha   90.00
_cell.angle_beta   90.00
_cell.angle_gamma   90.00
#
_symmetry.space_group_name_H-M   'P 1'
#
loop_
_entity.id
_entity.type
_entity.pdbx_description
1 polymer ?
#
loop_
_entity_poly.entity_id
_entity_poly.type
_entity_poly.pdbx_seq_one_letter_code
_entity_poly.pdbx_strand_id
1 'polypeptide(L)' 'MGDLLLKRLAVVRKRREALLLEEARLARMARQKKIKDVSLLRVIRREKELLLREEARIVRVLKQAGA' A
#
# COMPACT_ATOMS: atom_id res chain seq x y z
N MET A 1 -11.85 6.26 -20.22
CA MET A 1 -11.41 6.74 -18.88
C MET A 1 -11.48 5.66 -17.81
N GLY A 2 -12.57 4.89 -17.69
CA GLY A 2 -12.71 3.83 -16.66
C GLY A 2 -11.64 2.72 -16.71
N ASP A 3 -11.25 2.25 -17.90
CA ASP A 3 -10.24 1.19 -18.05
C ASP A 3 -8.84 1.60 -17.51
N LEU A 4 -8.44 2.85 -17.69
CA LEU A 4 -7.17 3.36 -17.16
C LEU A 4 -7.18 3.44 -15.61
N LEU A 5 -8.31 3.83 -15.02
CA LEU A 5 -8.47 3.86 -13.56
C LEU A 5 -8.49 2.45 -12.96
N LEU A 6 -9.08 1.47 -13.65
CA LEU A 6 -9.04 0.07 -13.24
C LEU A 6 -7.61 -0.51 -13.29
N LYS A 7 -6.85 -0.20 -14.34
CA LYS A 7 -5.43 -0.57 -14.44
C LYS A 7 -4.60 0.09 -13.34
N ARG A 8 -4.81 1.38 -13.07
CA ARG A 8 -4.17 2.10 -11.96
C ARG A 8 -4.51 1.44 -10.61
N LEU A 9 -5.78 1.11 -10.38
CA LEU A 9 -6.24 0.44 -9.16
C LEU A 9 -5.53 -0.91 -8.95
N ALA A 10 -5.40 -1.71 -10.02
CA ALA A 10 -4.69 -2.99 -9.96
C ALA A 10 -3.21 -2.81 -9.56
N VAL A 11 -2.53 -1.81 -10.11
CA VAL A 11 -1.14 -1.50 -9.74
C VAL A 11 -1.03 -1.05 -8.28
N VAL A 12 -1.92 -0.14 -7.83
CA VAL A 12 -1.95 0.34 -6.44
C VAL A 12 -2.17 -0.82 -5.47
N ARG A 13 -3.11 -1.73 -5.76
CA ARG A 13 -3.37 -2.93 -4.95
C ARG A 13 -2.16 -3.85 -4.84
N LYS A 14 -1.50 -4.15 -5.96
CA LYS A 14 -0.28 -4.97 -5.97
C LYS A 14 0.85 -4.34 -5.15
N ARG A 15 1.06 -3.03 -5.28
CA ARG A 15 2.07 -2.30 -4.49
C ARG A 15 1.75 -2.31 -3.01
N ARG A 16 0.47 -2.12 -2.64
CA ARG A 16 0.00 -2.17 -1.26
C ARG A 16 0.25 -3.54 -0.63
N GLU A 17 -0.02 -4.61 -1.37
CA GLU A 17 0.23 -5.99 -0.93
C GLU A 17 1.72 -6.25 -0.69
N ALA A 18 2.59 -5.82 -1.62
CA ALA A 18 4.04 -5.92 -1.44
C ALA A 18 4.53 -5.21 -0.17
N LEU A 19 4.04 -4.00 0.11
CA LEU A 19 4.38 -3.26 1.33
C LEU A 19 3.87 -3.94 2.60
N LEU A 20 2.72 -4.61 2.54
CA LEU A 20 2.17 -5.34 3.68
C LEU A 20 3.04 -6.57 4.02
N LEU A 21 3.49 -7.31 3.01
CA LEU A 21 4.40 -8.43 3.18
C LEU A 21 5.76 -7.99 3.74
N GLU A 22 6.29 -6.88 3.21
CA GLU A 22 7.57 -6.32 3.67
C GLU A 22 7.47 -5.78 5.11
N GLU A 23 6.38 -5.09 5.46
CA GLU A 23 6.13 -4.68 6.85
C GLU A 23 6.08 -5.89 7.79
N ALA A 24 5.36 -6.96 7.40
CA ALA A 24 5.28 -8.18 8.20
C ALA A 24 6.66 -8.84 8.36
N ARG A 25 7.48 -8.87 7.29
CA ARG A 25 8.85 -9.38 7.32
C ARG A 25 9.72 -8.61 8.30
N LEU A 26 9.73 -7.28 8.19
CA LEU A 26 10.51 -6.40 9.06
C LEU A 26 10.01 -6.45 10.50
N ALA A 27 8.70 -6.51 10.73
CA ALA A 27 8.13 -6.63 12.07
C ALA A 27 8.58 -7.94 12.75
N ARG A 28 8.62 -9.07 12.01
CA ARG A 28 9.16 -10.34 12.53
C ARG A 28 10.63 -10.21 12.88
N MET A 29 11.43 -9.66 11.98
CA MET A 29 12.87 -9.48 12.20
C MET A 29 13.17 -8.53 13.37
N ALA A 30 12.39 -7.45 13.53
CA ALA A 30 12.50 -6.51 14.65
C ALA A 30 12.19 -7.21 15.99
N ARG A 31 11.13 -8.04 16.06
CA ARG A 31 10.85 -8.87 17.25
C ARG A 31 11.98 -9.84 17.58
N GLN A 32 12.63 -10.39 16.56
CA GLN A 32 13.81 -11.25 16.73
C GLN A 32 15.09 -10.47 17.06
N LYS A 33 15.03 -9.13 17.24
CA LYS A 33 16.18 -8.24 17.45
C LYS A 33 17.24 -8.33 16.33
N LYS A 34 16.84 -8.76 15.13
CA LYS A 34 17.71 -8.93 13.95
C LYS A 34 17.80 -7.67 13.08
N ILE A 35 17.09 -6.60 13.44
CA ILE A 35 17.15 -5.31 12.75
C ILE A 35 17.67 -4.28 13.73
N LYS A 36 18.71 -3.57 13.34
CA LYS A 36 19.26 -2.43 14.07
C LYS A 36 18.51 -1.12 13.77
N ASP A 37 17.99 -0.98 12.55
CA ASP A 37 17.30 0.22 12.10
C ASP A 37 15.79 -0.01 11.88
N VAL A 38 14.99 0.46 12.82
CA VAL A 38 13.52 0.43 12.76
C VAL A 38 12.92 1.58 11.94
N SER A 39 13.73 2.52 11.45
CA SER A 39 13.26 3.64 10.63
C SER A 39 12.62 3.16 9.33
N LEU A 40 13.10 2.04 8.78
CA LEU A 40 12.56 1.41 7.57
C LEU A 40 11.09 0.97 7.75
N LEU A 41 10.72 0.47 8.93
CA LEU A 41 9.32 0.14 9.25
C LEU A 41 8.43 1.39 9.19
N ARG A 42 8.94 2.54 9.66
CA ARG A 42 8.20 3.81 9.61
C ARG A 42 7.99 4.28 8.17
N VAL A 43 9.01 4.14 7.32
CA VAL A 43 8.92 4.48 5.89
C VAL A 43 7.88 3.61 5.20
N ILE A 44 7.94 2.30 5.39
CA ILE A 44 6.98 1.36 4.76
C ILE A 44 5.55 1.62 5.22
N ARG A 45 5.34 1.92 6.51
CA ARG A 45 4.02 2.29 7.03
C ARG A 45 3.46 3.54 6.35
N ARG A 46 4.28 4.58 6.22
CA ARG A 46 3.90 5.82 5.54
C ARG A 46 3.49 5.56 4.10
N GLU A 47 4.27 4.76 3.38
CA GLU A 47 4.02 4.50 1.96
C GLU A 47 2.79 3.63 1.75
N LYS A 48 2.56 2.67 2.65
CA LYS A 48 1.31 1.90 2.66
C LYS A 48 0.09 2.80 2.87
N GLU A 49 0.18 3.78 3.76
CA GLU A 49 -0.90 4.73 4.02
C GLU A 49 -1.19 5.61 2.79
N LEU A 50 -0.15 6.07 2.09
CA LEU A 50 -0.32 6.83 0.85
C LEU A 50 -1.04 6.00 -0.24
N LEU A 51 -0.67 4.72 -0.40
CA LEU A 51 -1.34 3.84 -1.35
C LEU A 51 -2.79 3.56 -0.97
N LEU A 52 -3.11 3.43 0.32
CA LEU A 52 -4.49 3.29 0.79
C LEU A 52 -5.33 4.53 0.46
N ARG A 53 -4.76 5.73 0.63
CA ARG A 53 -5.43 6.99 0.27
C ARG A 53 -5.66 7.10 -1.24
N GLU A 54 -4.67 6.69 -2.05
CA GLU A 54 -4.80 6.64 -3.51
C GLU A 54 -5.87 5.64 -3.94
N GLU A 55 -5.85 4.42 -3.38
CA GLU A 55 -6.86 3.40 -3.64
C GLU A 55 -8.27 3.90 -3.32
N ALA A 56 -8.46 4.49 -2.13
CA ALA A 56 -9.74 5.06 -1.73
C ALA A 56 -10.23 6.16 -2.68
N ARG A 57 -9.31 7.01 -3.18
CA ARG A 57 -9.64 8.03 -4.18
C ARG A 57 -10.08 7.40 -5.49
N ILE A 58 -9.36 6.41 -6.01
CA ILE A 58 -9.70 5.74 -7.27
C ILE A 58 -11.05 5.02 -7.15
N VAL A 59 -11.28 4.30 -6.05
CA VAL A 59 -12.55 3.61 -5.80
C VAL A 59 -13.71 4.59 -5.73
N ARG A 60 -13.55 5.75 -5.09
CA ARG A 60 -14.61 6.80 -5.06
C ARG A 60 -14.94 7.30 -6.46
N VAL A 61 -13.93 7.61 -7.27
CA VAL A 61 -14.14 8.08 -8.66
C VAL A 61 -14.82 7.00 -9.50
N LEU A 62 -14.38 5.74 -9.39
CA LEU A 62 -15.01 4.63 -10.11
C LEU A 62 -16.47 4.42 -9.69
N LYS A 63 -16.80 4.57 -8.39
CA LYS A 63 -18.19 4.52 -7.91
C LYS A 63 -19.03 5.66 -8.47
N GLN A 64 -18.49 6.88 -8.52
CA GLN A 64 -19.19 8.05 -9.06
C GLN A 64 -19.38 7.98 -10.58
N ALA A 65 -18.45 7.33 -11.29
CA ALA A 65 -18.52 7.17 -12.75
C ALA A 65 -19.47 6.04 -13.20
N GLY A 66 -19.97 5.22 -12.27
CA GLY A 66 -20.92 4.13 -12.50
C GLY A 66 -22.21 4.26 -11.70
N ALA A 67 -22.58 5.50 -11.33
CA ALA A 67 -23.89 5.88 -10.79
C ALA A 67 -24.63 6.73 -11.83
#